data_AF-A0A2S9YEG2-F1
#
_entry.id   AF-A0A2S9YEG2-F1
#
_cell.length_a   1.000
_cell.length_b   1.000
_cell.length_c   1.000
_cell.angle_alpha   90.00
_cell.angle_beta   90.00
_cell.angle_gamma   90.00
#
_symmetry.space_group_name_H-M   'P 1'
#
loop_
_entity.id
_entity.type
_entity.pdbx_description
1 polymer ?
#
loop_
_entity_poly.entity_id
_entity_poly.type
_entity_poly.pdbx_seq_one_letter_code
_entity_poly.pdbx_strand_id
1 'polypeptide(L)'
;MTTTISRRSEVTTDIPEYKAKMPNPHDGRDIDKVRGYGASPLIPVQTCAEENVLCQTGDTYPNEDIFLHEFAHSMHWGMSEVYGKSFDEELAALYAKAKAKADKLGKKGKTYAVTNVQEYFAEGVQSWFALNDEAIPTNGIHNHVNTRAELRAFDRGLHDFLARYLPDDNNNCSCHAQAR
;
A
#
# COMPACT_ATOMS: atom_id res chain seq x y z
N MET A 1 -5.85 -2.93 15.90
CA MET A 1 -4.48 -2.81 15.32
C MET A 1 -3.85 -1.57 15.90
N THR A 2 -2.54 -1.63 16.17
CA THR A 2 -1.76 -0.48 16.65
C THR A 2 -1.03 0.15 15.48
N THR A 3 -0.98 1.48 15.44
CA THR A 3 -0.16 2.23 14.49
C THR A 3 1.04 2.81 15.22
N THR A 4 2.24 2.51 14.74
CA THR A 4 3.49 3.02 15.30
C THR A 4 4.22 3.85 14.24
N ILE A 5 4.73 5.02 14.64
CA ILE A 5 5.65 5.79 13.81
C ILE A 5 7.04 5.63 14.39
N SER A 6 7.94 4.98 13.64
CA SER A 6 9.33 4.78 14.05
C SER A 6 10.16 6.02 13.72
N ARG A 7 10.94 6.49 14.69
CA ARG A 7 11.90 7.58 14.46
C ARG A 7 12.96 7.17 13.46
N ARG A 8 13.67 8.16 12.91
CA ARG A 8 14.86 7.93 12.06
C ARG A 8 15.94 7.05 12.69
N SER A 9 16.10 7.16 14.02
CA SER A 9 17.09 6.41 14.78
C SER A 9 16.59 5.03 15.22
N GLU A 10 15.33 4.71 14.98
CA GLU A 10 14.71 3.44 15.36
C GLU A 10 14.56 2.54 14.13
N VAL A 11 14.61 1.23 14.35
CA VAL A 11 14.45 0.20 13.33
C VAL A 11 13.24 -0.68 13.61
N THR A 12 12.81 -1.49 12.64
CA THR A 12 11.64 -2.36 12.77
C THR A 12 11.70 -3.26 14.00
N THR A 13 12.87 -3.82 14.34
CA THR A 13 13.03 -4.68 15.52
C THR A 13 13.12 -3.93 16.86
N ASP A 14 13.07 -2.60 16.89
CA ASP A 14 12.83 -1.86 18.13
C ASP A 14 11.37 -2.01 18.60
N ILE A 15 10.46 -2.39 17.69
CA ILE A 15 9.09 -2.79 18.03
C ILE A 15 9.10 -4.24 18.52
N PRO A 16 8.70 -4.52 19.78
CA PRO A 16 8.82 -5.85 20.39
C PRO A 16 8.12 -6.96 19.60
N GLU A 17 6.96 -6.68 19.00
CA GLU A 17 6.19 -7.65 18.23
C GLU A 17 6.93 -8.10 16.97
N TYR A 18 7.58 -7.18 16.26
CA TYR A 18 8.40 -7.52 15.09
C TYR A 18 9.64 -8.30 15.51
N LYS A 19 10.36 -7.84 16.55
CA LYS A 19 11.52 -8.57 17.09
C LYS A 19 11.21 -10.00 17.49
N ALA A 20 10.04 -10.22 18.08
CA ALA A 20 9.64 -11.52 18.58
C ALA A 20 9.13 -12.47 17.49
N LYS A 21 8.56 -11.95 16.39
CA LYS A 21 7.76 -12.75 15.45
C LYS A 21 8.26 -12.74 14.01
N MET A 22 9.09 -11.77 13.63
CA MET A 22 9.60 -11.64 12.28
C MET A 22 11.10 -11.98 12.26
N PRO A 23 11.52 -13.01 11.52
CA PRO A 23 12.94 -13.30 11.37
C PRO A 23 13.64 -12.17 10.60
N ASN A 24 14.91 -11.91 10.92
CA ASN A 24 15.77 -11.01 10.14
C ASN A 24 16.94 -11.83 9.54
N PRO A 25 17.03 -12.01 8.21
CA PRO A 25 16.19 -11.40 7.16
C PRO A 25 14.81 -12.06 6.99
N HIS A 26 13.88 -11.33 6.38
CA HIS A 26 12.57 -11.81 5.93
C HIS A 26 12.38 -11.52 4.44
N ASP A 27 11.93 -12.51 3.66
CA ASP A 27 11.80 -12.41 2.20
C ASP A 27 13.05 -11.88 1.47
N GLY A 28 14.24 -12.24 1.98
CA GLY A 28 15.52 -11.78 1.44
C GLY A 28 15.87 -10.32 1.76
N ARG A 29 15.07 -9.63 2.58
CA ARG A 29 15.31 -8.25 3.04
C ARG A 29 15.74 -8.23 4.49
N ASP A 30 16.65 -7.33 4.81
CA ASP A 30 16.93 -6.94 6.19
C ASP A 30 15.76 -6.10 6.71
N ILE A 31 14.99 -6.63 7.66
CA ILE A 31 13.74 -6.00 8.10
C ILE A 31 14.00 -4.66 8.81
N ASP A 32 15.20 -4.45 9.35
CA ASP A 32 15.58 -3.20 10.01
C ASP A 32 15.88 -2.08 9.01
N LYS A 33 15.99 -2.40 7.71
CA LYS A 33 16.12 -1.42 6.62
C LYS A 33 14.81 -1.08 5.95
N VAL A 34 13.76 -1.86 6.19
CA VAL A 34 12.43 -1.58 5.65
C VAL A 34 11.78 -0.52 6.53
N ARG A 35 11.19 0.49 5.90
CA ARG A 35 10.65 1.69 6.57
C ARG A 35 9.12 1.75 6.60
N GLY A 36 8.46 0.64 6.28
CA GLY A 36 7.01 0.44 6.30
C GLY A 36 6.65 -1.04 6.39
N TYR A 37 5.70 -1.38 7.26
CA TYR A 37 5.05 -2.69 7.28
C TYR A 37 3.60 -2.57 7.73
N GLY A 38 2.70 -3.16 6.95
CA GLY A 38 1.31 -3.33 7.30
C GLY A 38 1.14 -4.29 8.47
N ALA A 39 0.07 -4.10 9.23
CA ALA A 39 -0.30 -5.05 10.27
C ALA A 39 -0.59 -6.43 9.64
N SER A 40 -0.25 -7.51 10.35
CA SER A 40 -0.73 -8.89 10.10
C SER A 40 -1.48 -9.48 11.33
N PRO A 41 -2.33 -10.52 11.20
CA PRO A 41 -2.91 -11.16 12.38
C PRO A 41 -1.84 -11.73 13.33
N LEU A 42 -0.65 -12.04 12.78
CA LEU A 42 0.52 -12.46 13.53
C LEU A 42 1.18 -11.28 14.28
N ILE A 43 1.34 -10.13 13.61
CA ILE A 43 1.96 -8.91 14.11
C ILE A 43 0.94 -7.77 13.94
N PRO A 44 0.05 -7.53 14.92
CA PRO A 44 -1.07 -6.60 14.79
C PRO A 44 -0.67 -5.12 14.96
N VAL A 45 0.56 -4.81 14.55
CA VAL A 45 1.17 -3.48 14.56
C VAL A 45 1.47 -3.13 13.12
N GLN A 46 0.98 -2.01 12.64
CA GLN A 46 1.53 -1.38 11.43
C GLN A 46 2.63 -0.42 11.87
N THR A 47 3.68 -0.30 11.07
CA THR A 47 4.75 0.66 11.31
C THR A 47 5.13 1.41 10.05
N CYS A 48 5.43 2.69 10.20
CA CYS A 48 5.89 3.57 9.13
C CYS A 48 6.96 4.50 9.70
N ALA A 49 7.89 4.94 8.86
CA ALA A 49 8.96 5.80 9.31
C ALA A 49 8.56 7.28 9.38
N GLU A 50 9.01 7.97 10.42
CA GLU A 50 8.81 9.40 10.66
C GLU A 50 9.24 10.25 9.45
N GLU A 51 10.37 9.88 8.81
CA GLU A 51 10.86 10.62 7.67
C GLU A 51 9.93 10.61 6.46
N ASN A 52 9.11 9.56 6.27
CA ASN A 52 8.10 9.54 5.21
C ASN A 52 6.91 10.42 5.60
N VAL A 53 6.31 10.21 6.77
CA VAL A 53 5.15 11.00 7.23
C VAL A 53 5.42 12.52 7.22
N LEU A 54 6.67 12.93 7.44
CA LEU A 54 7.10 14.32 7.46
C LEU A 54 7.85 14.78 6.20
N CYS A 55 7.96 13.95 5.16
CA CYS A 55 8.70 14.22 3.91
C CYS A 55 10.11 14.78 4.13
N GLN A 56 10.84 14.19 5.07
CA GLN A 56 12.17 14.66 5.45
C GLN A 56 13.26 13.97 4.62
N THR A 57 14.44 14.61 4.53
CA THR A 57 15.57 14.10 3.73
C THR A 57 16.05 12.72 4.15
N GLY A 58 16.21 11.78 3.23
CA GLY A 58 16.64 10.41 3.53
C GLY A 58 15.49 9.41 3.68
N ASP A 59 14.25 9.84 3.44
CA ASP A 59 13.15 8.93 3.16
C ASP A 59 13.49 8.03 1.95
N THR A 60 13.22 6.72 2.11
CA THR A 60 13.38 5.72 1.06
C THR A 60 12.21 5.69 0.08
N TYR A 61 11.09 6.31 0.43
CA TYR A 61 9.86 6.40 -0.35
C TYR A 61 9.47 7.86 -0.70
N PRO A 62 10.38 8.67 -1.25
CA PRO A 62 10.20 10.13 -1.33
C PRO A 62 9.06 10.62 -2.24
N ASN A 63 8.49 9.73 -3.05
CA ASN A 63 7.46 10.05 -4.03
C ASN A 63 6.09 9.48 -3.67
N GLU A 64 5.97 8.77 -2.55
CA GLU A 64 4.74 8.11 -2.14
C GLU A 64 4.52 8.19 -0.63
N ASP A 65 3.26 8.13 -0.23
CA ASP A 65 2.91 8.04 1.18
C ASP A 65 2.87 6.55 1.57
N ILE A 66 4.01 6.03 2.05
CA ILE A 66 4.07 4.63 2.50
C ILE A 66 3.21 4.42 3.74
N PHE A 67 3.03 5.47 4.56
CA PHE A 67 2.12 5.36 5.70
C PHE A 67 0.69 5.04 5.24
N LEU A 68 0.19 5.71 4.20
CA LEU A 68 -1.12 5.41 3.64
C LEU A 68 -1.20 3.98 3.08
N HIS A 69 -0.13 3.47 2.45
CA HIS A 69 -0.06 2.08 2.01
C HIS A 69 -0.27 1.11 3.17
N GLU A 70 0.54 1.25 4.23
CA GLU A 70 0.50 0.33 5.36
C GLU A 70 -0.78 0.48 6.19
N PHE A 71 -1.29 1.71 6.25
CA PHE A 71 -2.59 1.99 6.85
C PHE A 71 -3.73 1.33 6.04
N ALA A 72 -3.62 1.28 4.71
CA ALA A 72 -4.62 0.62 3.86
C ALA A 72 -4.72 -0.89 4.14
N HIS A 73 -3.63 -1.58 4.52
CA HIS A 73 -3.71 -2.97 5.01
C HIS A 73 -4.56 -3.08 6.28
N SER A 74 -4.45 -2.12 7.21
CA SER A 74 -5.30 -2.07 8.40
C SER A 74 -6.75 -1.70 8.06
N MET A 75 -6.95 -0.80 7.10
CA MET A 75 -8.29 -0.49 6.59
C MET A 75 -8.95 -1.71 5.99
N HIS A 76 -8.23 -2.49 5.17
CA HIS A 76 -8.74 -3.72 4.56
C HIS A 76 -9.35 -4.62 5.63
N TRP A 77 -8.62 -4.94 6.70
CA TRP A 77 -9.22 -5.79 7.73
C TRP A 77 -10.40 -5.15 8.45
N GLY A 78 -10.32 -3.87 8.78
CA GLY A 78 -11.45 -3.17 9.39
C GLY A 78 -12.71 -3.28 8.52
N MET A 79 -12.54 -3.20 7.21
CA MET A 79 -13.61 -3.37 6.23
C MET A 79 -14.08 -4.82 6.12
N SER A 80 -13.18 -5.81 6.14
CA SER A 80 -13.54 -7.23 6.17
C SER A 80 -14.37 -7.58 7.41
N GLU A 81 -14.03 -7.02 8.58
CA GLU A 81 -14.80 -7.22 9.81
C GLU A 81 -16.19 -6.55 9.76
N VAL A 82 -16.28 -5.34 9.17
CA VAL A 82 -17.55 -4.58 9.11
C VAL A 82 -18.49 -5.07 8.02
N TYR A 83 -17.98 -5.35 6.82
CA TYR A 83 -18.77 -5.71 5.63
C TYR A 83 -18.81 -7.22 5.37
N GLY A 84 -17.97 -7.98 6.07
CA GLY A 84 -17.94 -9.44 6.02
C GLY A 84 -17.41 -10.00 4.70
N LYS A 85 -17.57 -11.32 4.56
CA LYS A 85 -17.02 -12.14 3.47
C LYS A 85 -17.31 -11.62 2.06
N SER A 86 -18.46 -10.96 1.86
CA SER A 86 -18.84 -10.42 0.54
C SER A 86 -17.87 -9.36 0.03
N PHE A 87 -17.32 -8.54 0.93
CA PHE A 87 -16.30 -7.55 0.61
C PHE A 87 -15.01 -8.22 0.09
N ASP A 88 -14.52 -9.22 0.83
CA ASP A 88 -13.29 -9.93 0.49
C ASP A 88 -13.44 -10.74 -0.80
N GLU A 89 -14.60 -11.37 -1.02
CA GLU A 89 -14.88 -12.14 -2.25
C GLU A 89 -14.92 -11.25 -3.49
N GLU A 90 -15.52 -10.07 -3.39
CA GLU A 90 -15.55 -9.12 -4.50
C GLU A 90 -14.15 -8.58 -4.80
N LEU A 91 -13.40 -8.18 -3.77
CA LEU A 91 -12.02 -7.70 -3.92
C LEU A 91 -11.10 -8.78 -4.52
N ALA A 92 -11.22 -10.03 -4.05
CA ALA A 92 -10.47 -11.16 -4.61
C ALA A 92 -10.83 -11.44 -6.08
N ALA A 93 -12.10 -11.30 -6.46
CA ALA A 93 -12.54 -11.45 -7.84
C ALA A 93 -12.01 -10.33 -8.75
N LEU A 94 -11.92 -9.09 -8.25
CA LEU A 94 -11.30 -7.96 -8.95
C LEU A 94 -9.80 -8.20 -9.14
N TYR A 95 -9.09 -8.58 -8.08
CA TYR A 95 -7.68 -8.94 -8.14
C TYR A 95 -7.40 -10.05 -9.16
N ALA A 96 -8.20 -11.12 -9.16
CA ALA A 96 -8.06 -12.22 -10.12
C ALA A 96 -8.16 -11.75 -11.59
N LYS A 97 -9.08 -10.80 -11.87
CA LYS A 97 -9.21 -10.18 -13.21
C LYS A 97 -8.00 -9.32 -13.55
N ALA A 98 -7.53 -8.48 -12.62
CA ALA A 98 -6.35 -7.64 -12.80
C ALA A 98 -5.09 -8.48 -13.07
N LYS A 99 -4.88 -9.54 -12.28
CA LYS A 99 -3.80 -10.49 -12.45
C LYS A 99 -3.86 -11.20 -13.81
N ALA A 100 -5.04 -11.67 -14.22
CA ALA A 100 -5.19 -12.30 -15.53
C ALA A 100 -4.91 -11.33 -16.70
N LYS A 101 -5.28 -10.05 -16.57
CA LYS A 101 -4.95 -8.99 -17.54
C LYS A 101 -3.44 -8.76 -17.59
N ALA A 102 -2.77 -8.66 -16.44
CA ALA A 102 -1.31 -8.51 -16.36
C ALA A 102 -0.57 -9.69 -17.00
N ASP A 103 -1.02 -10.92 -16.73
CA ASP A 103 -0.46 -12.15 -17.32
C ASP A 103 -0.56 -12.12 -18.85
N LYS A 104 -1.72 -11.76 -19.41
CA LYS A 104 -1.93 -11.64 -20.88
C LYS A 104 -1.04 -10.59 -21.54
N LEU A 105 -0.70 -9.51 -20.84
CA LEU A 105 0.15 -8.43 -21.34
C LEU A 105 1.65 -8.71 -21.15
N GLY A 106 2.03 -9.89 -20.64
CA GLY A 106 3.43 -10.18 -20.31
C GLY A 106 3.97 -9.31 -19.18
N LYS A 107 3.08 -8.82 -18.30
CA LYS A 107 3.37 -7.95 -17.15
C LYS A 107 3.27 -8.68 -15.80
N LYS A 108 3.24 -10.01 -15.81
CA LYS A 108 3.22 -10.84 -14.61
C LYS A 108 4.37 -10.46 -13.66
N GLY A 109 4.04 -10.11 -12.42
CA GLY A 109 5.03 -9.76 -11.39
C GLY A 109 5.84 -8.50 -11.70
N LYS A 110 5.35 -7.62 -12.58
CA LYS A 110 6.04 -6.35 -12.93
C LYS A 110 5.52 -5.14 -12.15
N THR A 111 4.57 -5.33 -11.24
CA THR A 111 4.05 -4.27 -10.36
C THR A 111 3.69 -4.85 -9.01
N TYR A 112 3.97 -4.13 -7.94
CA TYR A 112 3.72 -4.55 -6.56
C TYR A 112 2.23 -4.83 -6.30
N ALA A 113 1.34 -4.04 -6.90
CA ALA A 113 -0.12 -4.22 -6.88
C ALA A 113 -0.64 -5.59 -7.39
N VAL A 114 0.18 -6.41 -8.05
CA VAL A 114 -0.22 -7.74 -8.56
C VAL A 114 0.45 -8.88 -7.78
N THR A 115 1.03 -8.58 -6.61
CA THR A 115 1.67 -9.57 -5.74
C THR A 115 0.63 -10.43 -5.01
N ASN A 116 -0.34 -9.79 -4.36
CA ASN A 116 -1.45 -10.43 -3.66
C ASN A 116 -2.67 -9.48 -3.62
N VAL A 117 -3.78 -9.94 -3.05
CA VAL A 117 -5.03 -9.14 -2.98
C VAL A 117 -4.91 -7.95 -2.03
N GLN A 118 -4.08 -8.06 -1.00
CA GLN A 118 -3.82 -7.00 -0.02
C GLN A 118 -3.04 -5.85 -0.66
N GLU A 119 -1.94 -6.13 -1.38
CA GLU A 119 -1.19 -5.10 -2.11
C GLU A 119 -2.04 -4.45 -3.21
N TYR A 120 -2.87 -5.24 -3.89
CA TYR A 120 -3.81 -4.72 -4.88
C TYR A 120 -4.75 -3.68 -4.29
N PHE A 121 -5.24 -3.92 -3.06
CA PHE A 121 -6.05 -2.95 -2.34
C PHE A 121 -5.23 -1.74 -1.88
N ALA A 122 -4.09 -1.96 -1.24
CA ALA A 122 -3.26 -0.89 -0.67
C ALA A 122 -2.76 0.11 -1.73
N GLU A 123 -2.23 -0.40 -2.85
CA GLU A 123 -1.80 0.40 -4.00
C GLU A 123 -2.98 1.14 -4.65
N GLY A 124 -4.16 0.51 -4.69
CA GLY A 124 -5.39 1.13 -5.13
C GLY A 124 -5.79 2.32 -4.25
N VAL A 125 -5.69 2.17 -2.93
CA VAL A 125 -5.96 3.22 -1.95
C VAL A 125 -4.95 4.38 -2.08
N GLN A 126 -3.64 4.10 -2.19
CA GLN A 126 -2.66 5.15 -2.44
C GLN A 126 -2.96 5.91 -3.74
N SER A 127 -3.26 5.18 -4.82
CA SER A 127 -3.61 5.78 -6.11
C SER A 127 -4.90 6.60 -6.03
N TRP A 128 -5.89 6.15 -5.24
CA TRP A 128 -7.14 6.87 -5.00
C TRP A 128 -6.91 8.27 -4.42
N PHE A 129 -5.88 8.44 -3.59
CA PHE A 129 -5.53 9.73 -2.99
C PHE A 129 -4.43 10.50 -3.74
N ALA A 130 -3.94 9.96 -4.86
CA ALA A 130 -2.81 10.49 -5.61
C ALA A 130 -1.52 10.56 -4.78
N LEU A 131 -1.24 9.48 -4.05
CA LEU A 131 -0.11 9.33 -3.13
C LEU A 131 0.71 8.06 -3.39
N ASN A 132 0.59 7.51 -4.60
CA ASN A 132 1.42 6.41 -5.08
C ASN A 132 2.58 6.96 -5.93
N ASP A 133 3.67 6.21 -6.04
CA ASP A 133 4.79 6.57 -6.92
C ASP A 133 4.44 6.24 -8.39
N GLU A 134 4.94 7.06 -9.32
CA GLU A 134 4.76 6.86 -10.75
C GLU A 134 6.07 6.40 -11.39
N ALA A 135 6.01 5.38 -12.23
CA ALA A 135 7.14 4.94 -13.04
C ALA A 135 6.78 4.76 -14.52
N ILE A 136 7.35 5.63 -15.37
CA ILE A 136 7.30 5.55 -16.84
C ILE A 136 8.73 5.55 -17.41
N PRO A 137 9.21 4.43 -17.99
CA PRO A 137 8.58 3.11 -18.06
C PRO A 137 8.49 2.43 -16.68
N THR A 138 7.70 1.36 -16.56
CA THR A 138 7.58 0.60 -15.31
C THR A 138 8.94 0.12 -14.80
N ASN A 139 9.18 0.25 -13.50
CA ASN A 139 10.43 -0.13 -12.84
C ASN A 139 10.38 -1.53 -12.19
N GLY A 140 9.31 -2.29 -12.42
CA GLY A 140 9.07 -3.60 -11.79
C GLY A 140 8.29 -3.53 -10.47
N ILE A 141 8.10 -2.33 -9.90
CA ILE A 141 7.36 -2.07 -8.67
C ILE A 141 6.13 -1.21 -8.99
N HIS A 142 6.34 -0.02 -9.56
CA HIS A 142 5.29 0.93 -9.94
C HIS A 142 5.09 0.98 -11.47
N ASN A 143 3.99 1.59 -11.88
CA ASN A 143 3.67 1.89 -13.27
C ASN A 143 3.13 3.34 -13.40
N HIS A 144 2.50 3.67 -14.52
CA HIS A 144 1.89 4.98 -14.79
C HIS A 144 0.57 5.28 -14.02
N VAL A 145 0.13 4.41 -13.11
CA VAL A 145 -1.13 4.57 -12.38
C VAL A 145 -0.79 5.01 -10.98
N ASN A 146 -0.88 6.32 -10.73
CA ASN A 146 -0.69 6.86 -9.39
C ASN A 146 -1.81 7.81 -8.97
N THR A 147 -2.76 8.13 -9.84
CA THR A 147 -3.92 8.96 -9.53
C THR A 147 -5.24 8.19 -9.60
N ARG A 148 -6.28 8.74 -8.97
CA ARG A 148 -7.65 8.22 -9.04
C ARG A 148 -8.18 8.18 -10.48
N ALA A 149 -7.83 9.19 -11.27
CA ALA A 149 -8.26 9.29 -12.67
C ALA A 149 -7.62 8.20 -13.53
N GLU A 150 -6.32 7.95 -13.37
CA GLU A 150 -5.63 6.84 -14.04
C GLU A 150 -6.14 5.49 -13.57
N LEU A 151 -6.39 5.34 -12.26
CA LEU A 151 -6.97 4.11 -11.70
C LEU A 151 -8.32 3.82 -12.36
N ARG A 152 -9.17 4.83 -12.52
CA ARG A 152 -10.45 4.71 -13.24
C ARG A 152 -10.29 4.25 -14.68
N ALA A 153 -9.28 4.76 -15.38
CA ALA A 153 -9.01 4.44 -16.78
C ALA A 153 -8.37 3.05 -16.94
N PHE A 154 -7.47 2.68 -16.04
CA PHE A 154 -6.66 1.47 -16.13
C PHE A 154 -7.33 0.25 -15.51
N ASP A 155 -7.93 0.41 -14.32
CA ASP A 155 -8.64 -0.62 -13.56
C ASP A 155 -9.95 -0.05 -12.99
N ARG A 156 -10.93 0.09 -13.88
CA ARG A 156 -12.26 0.60 -13.52
C ARG A 156 -12.95 -0.22 -12.43
N GLY A 157 -12.66 -1.52 -12.35
CA GLY A 157 -13.27 -2.40 -11.35
C GLY A 157 -12.82 -2.06 -9.94
N LEU A 158 -11.51 -1.91 -9.72
CA LEU A 158 -10.98 -1.45 -8.43
C LEU A 158 -11.43 -0.03 -8.10
N HIS A 159 -11.40 0.88 -9.08
CA HIS A 159 -11.88 2.24 -8.89
C HIS A 159 -13.32 2.26 -8.37
N ASP A 160 -14.25 1.59 -9.06
CA ASP A 160 -15.67 1.61 -8.70
C ASP A 160 -15.94 0.88 -7.37
N PHE A 161 -15.10 -0.09 -7.00
CA PHE A 161 -15.11 -0.72 -5.69
C PHE A 161 -14.72 0.26 -4.58
N LEU A 162 -13.57 0.93 -4.71
CA LEU A 162 -13.06 1.89 -3.73
C LEU A 162 -14.00 3.10 -3.56
N ALA A 163 -14.63 3.56 -4.65
CA ALA A 163 -15.58 4.67 -4.66
C ALA A 163 -16.79 4.46 -3.73
N ARG A 164 -17.10 3.23 -3.33
CA ARG A 164 -18.21 2.95 -2.40
C ARG A 164 -17.84 3.21 -0.94
N TYR A 165 -16.55 3.32 -0.63
CA TYR A 165 -16.04 3.34 0.73
C TYR A 165 -15.15 4.55 1.04
N LEU A 166 -14.50 5.11 0.02
CA LEU A 166 -13.58 6.22 0.18
C LEU A 166 -14.20 7.54 -0.30
N PRO A 167 -13.95 8.66 0.40
CA PRO A 167 -14.37 9.97 -0.08
C PRO A 167 -13.64 10.32 -1.38
N ASP A 168 -14.34 11.00 -2.28
CA ASP A 168 -13.78 11.49 -3.54
C ASP A 168 -13.36 12.97 -3.49
N ASP A 169 -13.28 13.55 -2.29
CA ASP A 169 -12.74 14.88 -2.14
C ASP A 169 -11.23 14.95 -2.46
N ASN A 170 -10.75 16.17 -2.63
CA ASN A 170 -9.36 16.48 -2.96
C ASN A 170 -8.61 17.03 -1.75
N ASN A 171 -9.10 16.80 -0.52
CA ASN A 171 -8.40 17.23 0.68
C ASN A 171 -7.25 16.27 0.94
N ASN A 172 -6.07 16.61 0.44
CA ASN A 172 -4.86 15.85 0.70
C ASN A 172 -3.94 16.66 1.63
N CYS A 173 -3.75 16.16 2.85
CA CYS A 173 -2.87 16.75 3.85
C CYS A 173 -1.48 16.12 3.89
N SER A 174 -1.22 15.10 3.05
CA SER A 174 0.10 14.50 2.93
C SER A 174 1.06 15.47 2.25
N CYS A 175 2.29 15.53 2.76
CA CYS A 175 3.35 16.33 2.16
C CYS A 175 3.87 15.76 0.83
N HIS A 176 3.49 14.52 0.49
CA HIS A 176 3.74 13.91 -0.83
C HIS A 176 2.69 14.32 -1.87
N ALA A 177 1.63 15.02 -1.47
CA ALA A 177 0.65 15.54 -2.41
C ALA A 177 1.37 16.47 -3.39
N GLN A 178 1.55 16.00 -4.63
CA GLN A 178 2.15 16.80 -5.68
C GLN A 178 1.35 18.10 -5.82
N ALA A 179 2.05 19.24 -5.92
CA ALA A 179 1.42 20.53 -6.18
C ALA A 179 0.60 20.41 -7.47
N ARG A 180 -0.72 20.36 -7.33
CA ARG A 180 -1.67 20.21 -8.45
C ARG A 180 -1.83 21.53 -9.19
#